data_AF-A0A3N1A415-F1
#
_entry.id   AF-A0A3N1A415-F1
#
_cell.length_a   1.000
_cell.length_b   1.000
_cell.length_c   1.000
_cell.angle_alpha   90.00
_cell.angle_beta   90.00
_cell.angle_gamma   90.00
#
_symmetry.space_group_name_H-M   'P 1'
#
loop_
_entity.id
_entity.type
_entity.pdbx_description
1 polymer ?
#
loop_
_entity_poly.entity_id
_entity_poly.type
_entity_poly.pdbx_seq_one_letter_code
_entity_poly.pdbx_strand_id
1 'polypeptide(L)'
;MTARTPARPDLPPVLCLDCATPLTDPKARARRVGSLCWRRRRAEARRQEQAAAASVLPDPVRVRGGRDAGRGGPGLVDESGVIEEASPP
;
A
#
# COMPACT_ATOMS: atom_id res chain seq x y z
N MET A 1 31.19 14.05 25.61
CA MET A 1 32.07 13.12 24.88
C MET A 1 31.27 11.85 24.56
N THR A 2 30.72 11.72 23.35
CA THR A 2 29.90 10.56 22.96
C THR A 2 30.81 9.40 22.59
N ALA A 3 30.83 8.37 23.43
CA ALA A 3 31.62 7.16 23.22
C ALA A 3 31.17 6.45 21.92
N ARG A 4 32.11 6.26 20.99
CA ARG A 4 31.91 5.51 19.76
C ARG A 4 31.95 4.03 20.12
N THR A 5 30.80 3.36 20.19
CA THR A 5 30.74 1.91 20.45
C THR A 5 31.56 1.16 19.39
N PRO A 6 32.56 0.34 19.79
CA PRO A 6 33.33 -0.43 18.82
C PRO A 6 32.40 -1.45 18.14
N ALA A 7 32.50 -1.54 16.81
CA ALA A 7 31.82 -2.58 16.06
C ALA A 7 32.34 -3.94 16.53
N ARG A 8 31.47 -4.79 17.08
CA ARG A 8 31.82 -6.15 17.50
C ARG A 8 32.29 -6.96 16.28
N PRO A 9 33.55 -7.43 16.25
CA PRO A 9 34.13 -8.07 15.07
C PRO A 9 33.58 -9.48 14.77
N ASP A 10 32.81 -10.08 15.69
CA ASP A 10 32.32 -11.48 15.60
C ASP A 10 30.88 -11.65 15.09
N LEU A 11 30.21 -10.59 14.64
CA LEU A 11 28.87 -10.75 14.10
C LEU A 11 28.94 -11.38 12.70
N PRO A 12 28.24 -12.51 12.46
CA PRO A 12 28.23 -13.12 11.14
C PRO A 12 27.71 -12.13 10.09
N PRO A 13 28.28 -12.12 8.88
CA PRO A 13 27.87 -11.21 7.83
C PRO A 13 26.40 -11.45 7.51
N VAL A 14 25.59 -10.40 7.56
CA VAL A 14 24.18 -10.48 7.16
C VAL A 14 24.14 -10.34 5.65
N LEU A 15 23.62 -11.35 4.96
CA LEU A 15 23.55 -11.38 3.50
C LEU A 15 22.21 -10.81 3.00
N CYS A 16 22.26 -10.19 1.82
CA CYS A 16 21.06 -9.80 1.09
C CYS A 16 20.27 -11.05 0.66
N LEU A 17 18.96 -11.08 0.91
CA LEU A 17 18.10 -12.19 0.49
C LEU A 17 18.00 -12.33 -1.04
N ASP A 18 18.16 -11.24 -1.79
CA ASP A 18 17.94 -11.23 -3.24
C ASP A 18 19.21 -11.53 -4.05
N CYS A 19 20.39 -11.23 -3.52
CA CYS A 19 21.66 -11.32 -4.27
C CYS A 19 22.82 -11.93 -3.47
N ALA A 20 22.56 -12.41 -2.25
CA ALA A 20 23.54 -13.01 -1.32
C ALA A 20 24.77 -12.13 -0.99
N THR A 21 24.78 -10.86 -1.40
CA THR A 21 25.89 -9.95 -1.13
C THR A 21 25.88 -9.51 0.34
N PRO A 22 27.05 -9.40 1.00
CA PRO A 22 27.14 -8.90 2.38
C PRO A 22 26.56 -7.49 2.55
N LEU A 23 25.78 -7.29 3.60
CA LEU A 23 25.17 -6.01 3.94
C LEU A 23 25.99 -5.28 5.00
N THR A 24 26.51 -4.10 4.64
CA THR A 24 27.28 -3.24 5.52
C THR A 24 26.43 -2.21 6.25
N ASP A 25 25.32 -1.77 5.63
CA ASP A 25 24.46 -0.73 6.17
C ASP A 25 23.45 -1.28 7.21
N PRO A 26 23.32 -0.68 8.40
CA PRO A 26 22.39 -1.14 9.44
C PRO A 26 20.93 -1.22 9.00
N LYS A 27 20.47 -0.27 8.19
CA LYS A 27 19.09 -0.23 7.67
C LYS A 27 18.87 -1.35 6.65
N ALA A 28 19.88 -1.63 5.83
CA ALA A 28 19.85 -2.79 4.92
C ALA A 28 19.84 -4.11 5.71
N ARG A 29 20.67 -4.24 6.75
CA ARG A 29 20.73 -5.42 7.63
C ARG A 29 19.38 -5.69 8.31
N ALA A 30 18.73 -4.66 8.85
CA ALA A 30 17.40 -4.78 9.47
C ALA A 30 16.34 -5.31 8.50
N ARG A 31 16.43 -4.93 7.22
CA ARG A 31 15.51 -5.39 6.16
C ARG A 31 15.95 -6.69 5.47
N ARG A 32 17.19 -7.13 5.71
CA ARG A 32 17.90 -8.19 4.98
C ARG A 32 17.90 -8.03 3.46
N VAL A 33 17.80 -6.80 2.97
CA VAL A 33 17.78 -6.48 1.54
C VAL A 33 18.68 -5.28 1.29
N GLY A 34 19.63 -5.42 0.37
CA GLY A 34 20.55 -4.37 -0.03
C GLY A 34 19.85 -3.18 -0.67
N SER A 35 20.47 -1.99 -0.61
CA SER A 35 19.87 -0.74 -1.11
C SER A 35 19.53 -0.79 -2.61
N LEU A 36 20.33 -1.48 -3.42
CA LEU A 36 20.09 -1.69 -4.85
C LEU A 36 18.89 -2.63 -5.07
N CYS A 37 18.88 -3.78 -4.40
CA CYS A 37 17.77 -4.74 -4.50
C CYS A 37 16.46 -4.14 -4.00
N TRP A 38 16.48 -3.35 -2.93
CA TRP A 38 15.33 -2.62 -2.43
C TRP A 38 14.77 -1.64 -3.46
N ARG A 39 15.66 -0.86 -4.12
CA ARG A 39 15.27 0.06 -5.19
C ARG A 39 14.66 -0.68 -6.37
N ARG A 40 15.23 -1.83 -6.76
CA ARG A 40 14.69 -2.69 -7.82
C ARG A 40 13.30 -3.20 -7.46
N ARG A 41 13.10 -3.75 -6.27
CA ARG A 41 11.78 -4.23 -5.79
C ARG A 41 10.73 -3.13 -5.82
N ARG A 42 11.08 -1.92 -5.38
CA ARG A 42 10.15 -0.78 -5.46
C ARG A 42 9.85 -0.35 -6.90
N ALA A 43 10.82 -0.41 -7.80
CA ALA A 43 10.59 -0.10 -9.21
C ALA A 43 9.64 -1.12 -9.85
N GLU A 44 9.81 -2.41 -9.52
CA GLU A 44 8.95 -3.49 -10.00
C GLU A 44 7.53 -3.39 -9.43
N ALA A 45 7.39 -3.14 -8.13
CA ALA A 45 6.09 -2.90 -7.50
C ALA A 45 5.34 -1.74 -8.18
N ARG A 46 6.02 -0.62 -8.46
CA ARG A 46 5.42 0.51 -9.18
C ARG A 46 5.00 0.16 -10.60
N ARG A 47 5.76 -0.69 -11.31
CA ARG A 47 5.37 -1.17 -12.64
C ARG A 47 4.12 -2.05 -12.57
N GLN A 48 4.03 -2.91 -11.56
CA GLN A 48 2.86 -3.75 -11.33
C GLN A 48 1.62 -2.90 -10.98
N GLU A 49 1.77 -1.89 -10.12
CA GLU A 49 0.70 -0.94 -9.81
C GLU A 49 0.23 -0.18 -11.05
N GLN A 50 1.16 0.28 -11.91
CA GLN A 50 0.82 0.94 -13.17
C GLN A 50 0.12 0.00 -14.15
N ALA A 51 0.57 -1.25 -14.27
CA ALA A 51 -0.09 -2.24 -15.09
C ALA A 51 -1.51 -2.55 -14.57
N ALA A 52 -1.67 -2.70 -13.24
CA ALA A 52 -2.96 -2.90 -12.62
C ALA A 52 -3.90 -1.69 -12.83
N ALA A 53 -3.40 -0.46 -12.66
CA ALA A 53 -4.17 0.76 -12.91
C ALA A 53 -4.59 0.90 -14.38
N ALA A 54 -3.73 0.50 -15.34
CA ALA A 54 -4.09 0.46 -16.76
C ALA A 54 -5.15 -0.59 -17.07
N SER A 55 -5.26 -1.64 -16.24
CA SER A 55 -6.28 -2.69 -16.36
C SER A 55 -7.63 -2.27 -15.78
N VAL A 56 -7.62 -1.34 -14.84
CA VAL A 56 -8.83 -0.70 -14.30
C VAL A 56 -9.22 0.43 -15.26
N LEU A 57 -9.93 0.08 -16.34
CA LEU A 57 -10.64 1.07 -17.14
C LEU A 57 -11.60 1.83 -16.20
N PRO A 58 -11.47 3.16 -16.03
CA PRO A 58 -12.59 3.92 -15.51
C PRO A 58 -13.73 3.71 -16.50
N ASP A 59 -14.86 3.24 -16.01
CA ASP A 59 -16.08 3.13 -16.82
C ASP A 59 -16.28 4.47 -17.54
N PRO A 60 -16.30 4.52 -18.89
CA PRO A 60 -16.55 5.76 -19.59
C PRO A 60 -18.03 6.08 -19.41
N VAL A 61 -18.37 6.64 -18.25
CA VAL A 61 -19.64 7.33 -18.04
C VAL A 61 -19.63 8.54 -18.97
N ARG A 62 -20.07 8.27 -20.20
CA ARG A 62 -20.58 9.26 -21.14
C ARG A 62 -21.84 9.86 -20.51
N VAL A 63 -21.67 10.85 -19.64
CA VAL A 63 -22.73 11.85 -19.45
C VAL A 63 -22.35 13.06 -20.29
N ARG A 64 -22.77 12.94 -21.55
CA ARG A 64 -22.89 14.06 -22.47
C ARG A 64 -24.09 14.88 -22.04
N GLY A 65 -23.85 16.01 -21.39
CA GLY A 65 -24.80 17.12 -21.36
C GLY A 65 -25.23 17.59 -19.98
N GLY A 66 -25.26 18.91 -19.82
CA GLY A 66 -26.10 19.57 -18.83
C GLY A 66 -25.34 20.15 -17.66
N ARG A 67 -25.26 21.48 -17.61
CA ARG A 67 -25.16 22.24 -16.36
C ARG A 67 -26.14 21.63 -15.36
N ASP A 68 -25.74 21.43 -14.12
CA ASP A 68 -26.48 21.93 -12.96
C ASP A 68 -25.69 21.70 -11.67
N ALA A 69 -25.61 22.77 -10.88
CA ALA A 69 -25.06 22.78 -9.54
C ALA A 69 -25.93 21.93 -8.62
N GLY A 70 -25.37 20.97 -7.90
CA GLY A 70 -26.19 20.14 -7.01
C GLY A 70 -25.39 19.15 -6.18
N ARG A 71 -25.14 19.55 -4.93
CA ARG A 71 -24.62 18.76 -3.82
C ARG A 71 -25.48 17.50 -3.59
N GLY A 72 -24.89 16.30 -3.56
CA GLY A 72 -25.58 15.07 -3.13
C GLY A 72 -24.69 13.83 -3.23
N GLY A 73 -24.15 13.37 -2.10
CA GLY A 73 -23.29 12.18 -2.01
C GLY A 73 -24.05 10.86 -2.14
N PRO A 74 -23.33 9.71 -2.17
CA PRO A 74 -23.91 8.41 -2.48
C PRO A 74 -24.83 7.91 -1.36
N GLY A 75 -26.03 7.49 -1.74
CA GLY A 75 -27.04 6.93 -0.85
C GLY A 75 -26.57 5.62 -0.23
N LEU A 76 -26.56 5.58 1.10
CA LEU A 76 -26.55 4.35 1.88
C LEU A 76 -27.96 3.76 1.79
N VAL A 77 -28.06 2.60 1.16
CA VAL A 77 -29.15 1.66 1.42
C VAL A 77 -28.92 1.05 2.80
N ASP A 78 -29.96 1.01 3.64
CA ASP A 78 -30.08 0.00 4.67
C ASP A 78 -31.50 -0.56 4.60
N GLU A 79 -31.56 -1.76 4.03
CA GLU A 79 -32.75 -2.58 3.87
C GLU A 79 -32.68 -3.63 5.00
N SER A 80 -33.42 -3.40 6.08
CA SER A 80 -33.71 -4.37 7.16
C SER A 80 -34.82 -3.73 8.02
N GLY A 81 -36.09 -4.10 7.92
CA GLY A 81 -36.63 -5.45 7.87
C GLY A 81 -36.88 -5.96 9.28
N VAL A 82 -37.93 -5.47 9.96
CA VAL A 82 -38.67 -6.18 11.03
C VAL A 82 -40.01 -5.47 11.27
N ILE A 83 -41.09 -6.13 10.81
CA ILE A 83 -42.40 -6.41 11.45
C ILE A 83 -42.75 -5.62 12.74
N GLU A 84 -43.98 -5.27 13.06
CA GLU A 84 -45.33 -5.55 12.57
C GLU A 84 -46.26 -4.75 13.48
N GLU A 85 -47.27 -4.15 12.85
CA GLU A 85 -48.62 -3.92 13.35
C GLU A 85 -48.97 -4.41 14.77
N ALA A 86 -49.36 -3.50 15.67
CA ALA A 86 -50.60 -3.60 16.45
C ALA A 86 -50.76 -2.46 17.47
N SER A 87 -51.97 -1.92 17.52
CA SER A 87 -52.48 -0.85 18.37
C SER A 87 -52.95 -1.39 19.75
N PRO A 88 -53.59 -0.60 20.62
CA PRO A 88 -53.27 -0.37 22.04
C PRO A 88 -54.13 -1.23 23.01
N PRO A 89 -54.06 -1.01 24.33
CA PRO A 89 -54.99 -0.07 24.98
C PRO A 89 -54.35 0.94 25.95
#